data_AF-M4B4Y9-F1
#
_entry.id   AF-M4B4Y9-F1
#
_cell.length_a   1.000
_cell.length_b   1.000
_cell.length_c   1.000
_cell.angle_alpha   90.00
_cell.angle_beta   90.00
_cell.angle_gamma   90.00
#
_symmetry.space_group_name_H-M   'P 1'
#
loop_
_entity.id
_entity.type
_entity.pdbx_description
1 polymer ?
#
loop_
_entity_poly.entity_id
_entity_poly.type
_entity_poly.pdbx_seq_one_letter_code
_entity_poly.pdbx_strand_id
1 'polypeptide(L)'
;MSVSVLVFSFLQEREQIKDKKSESAERSVSTKRFFEAIERMSHLTTAQRVEIQRFWRNLSTKKHPQHRRKCRNYRLGKCHSSLSLETKDERRDDNQVIVMKDVQDFALEYTRVFPKTFPETQVLEAAEKAADAGEHGGTAWSGLVDSTSTMIVSTGKRLNHIAKDTKDEVQLAMHRTVRKVLESALDIVAGKLQQTLKDPDMPEYLKTNIDIGIQQFMPDVKMEIFRKTRELFGQGVQANQVETSDLKNRGERALQQGQEDACDFLVTNQRFRFFRRLRAHILHHLFPHDKTIWRSLRDPWWIAYTSAGLLPVIGQLWWIFLFLIKDKTNEHQLCEFIVGFKAAHFITLGIMHMTFGVFMYVTCIVQGSMLSCQNGGGPALSEGTACFFALQILLVWAAFLRLPYTERPKETTPYPTQSMEQRERSVLRDAFGNEVHLNHGGYLMKFCGYETVSFIVVMALAGLVLCLPFELWQRRALFYWIRTAYGLFSFPFLIFKIPVLAKVLMHTRQMGYNELGETVRFVVKKRVE
;
A
#
# COMPACT_ATOMS: atom_id res chain seq x y z
N MET A 1 3.28 19.29 -13.24
CA MET A 1 2.02 18.51 -13.38
C MET A 1 2.17 17.34 -14.36
N SER A 2 2.80 17.52 -15.53
CA SER A 2 3.01 16.45 -16.53
C SER A 2 3.82 15.23 -16.04
N VAL A 3 4.89 15.44 -15.25
CA VAL A 3 5.71 14.35 -14.69
C VAL A 3 4.93 13.48 -13.71
N SER A 4 4.04 14.09 -12.91
CA SER A 4 3.21 13.36 -11.94
C SER A 4 2.20 12.43 -12.62
N VAL A 5 1.66 12.83 -13.77
CA VAL A 5 0.74 12.00 -14.58
C VAL A 5 1.47 10.82 -15.23
N LEU A 6 2.68 11.03 -15.75
CA LEU A 6 3.51 9.95 -16.31
C LEU A 6 3.91 8.91 -15.25
N VAL A 7 4.29 9.37 -14.05
CA VAL A 7 4.58 8.48 -12.93
C VAL A 7 3.34 7.68 -12.53
N PHE A 8 2.16 8.31 -12.50
CA PHE A 8 0.92 7.62 -12.15
C PHE A 8 0.52 6.57 -13.22
N SER A 9 0.63 6.91 -14.51
CA SER A 9 0.36 6.00 -15.63
C SER A 9 1.29 4.78 -15.60
N PHE A 10 2.59 5.00 -15.40
CA PHE A 10 3.56 3.91 -15.29
C PHE A 10 3.30 3.00 -14.07
N LEU A 11 2.86 3.59 -12.95
CA LEU A 11 2.51 2.82 -11.76
C LEU A 11 1.27 1.97 -11.98
N GLN A 12 0.25 2.53 -12.62
CA GLN A 12 -0.98 1.84 -12.94
C GLN A 12 -0.73 0.66 -13.89
N GLU A 13 0.08 0.84 -14.93
CA GLU A 13 0.44 -0.24 -15.87
C GLU A 13 1.19 -1.37 -15.15
N ARG A 14 2.12 -1.02 -14.25
CA ARG A 14 2.86 -2.03 -13.49
C ARG A 14 1.99 -2.79 -12.48
N GLU A 15 1.00 -2.12 -11.90
CA GLU A 15 0.02 -2.74 -11.00
C GLU A 15 -0.88 -3.71 -11.78
N GLN A 16 -1.38 -3.30 -12.95
CA GLN A 16 -2.14 -4.18 -13.85
C GLN A 16 -1.36 -5.42 -14.29
N ILE A 17 -0.06 -5.28 -14.61
CA ILE A 17 0.79 -6.43 -14.96
C ILE A 17 0.96 -7.39 -13.77
N LYS A 18 1.07 -6.87 -12.55
CA LYS A 18 1.17 -7.70 -11.34
C LYS A 18 -0.14 -8.41 -11.02
N ASP A 19 -1.26 -7.72 -11.19
CA ASP A 19 -2.59 -8.30 -10.95
C ASP A 19 -2.86 -9.41 -11.95
N LYS A 20 -2.61 -9.16 -13.25
CA LYS A 20 -2.75 -10.18 -14.30
C LYS A 20 -1.87 -11.42 -14.07
N LYS A 21 -0.63 -11.21 -13.60
CA LYS A 21 0.27 -12.33 -13.23
C LYS A 21 -0.21 -13.08 -12.00
N SER A 22 -0.76 -12.37 -11.02
CA SER A 22 -1.28 -12.98 -9.79
C SER A 22 -2.52 -13.82 -10.08
N GLU A 23 -3.43 -13.29 -10.91
CA GLU A 23 -4.64 -13.98 -11.37
C GLU A 23 -4.29 -15.23 -12.19
N SER A 24 -3.33 -15.15 -13.11
CA SER A 24 -2.84 -16.34 -13.83
C SER A 24 -2.17 -17.38 -12.92
N ALA A 25 -1.55 -16.93 -11.83
CA ALA A 25 -0.86 -17.80 -10.90
C ALA A 25 -1.85 -18.54 -9.98
N GLU A 26 -3.05 -18.00 -9.74
CA GLU A 26 -4.07 -18.61 -8.87
C GLU A 26 -4.96 -19.64 -9.57
N ARG A 27 -4.87 -19.80 -10.90
CA ARG A 27 -5.67 -20.79 -11.64
C ARG A 27 -5.36 -22.21 -11.20
N SER A 28 -6.41 -23.01 -11.02
CA SER A 28 -6.28 -24.43 -10.67
C SER A 28 -5.92 -25.27 -11.90
N VAL A 29 -4.93 -26.15 -11.75
CA VAL A 29 -4.49 -27.09 -12.77
C VAL A 29 -4.98 -28.48 -12.40
N SER A 30 -5.87 -29.05 -13.21
CA SER A 30 -6.32 -30.44 -13.04
C SER A 30 -5.26 -31.40 -13.56
N THR A 31 -4.90 -32.41 -12.74
CA THR A 31 -3.96 -33.48 -13.11
C THR A 31 -4.33 -34.16 -14.44
N LYS A 32 -5.63 -34.44 -14.67
CA LYS A 32 -6.10 -35.09 -15.89
C LYS A 32 -5.87 -34.20 -17.12
N ARG A 33 -6.22 -32.91 -17.01
CA ARG A 33 -6.02 -31.92 -18.09
C ARG A 33 -4.55 -31.65 -18.37
N PHE A 34 -3.70 -31.67 -17.34
CA PHE A 34 -2.27 -31.52 -17.48
C PHE A 34 -1.68 -32.65 -18.34
N PHE A 35 -1.99 -33.90 -18.03
CA PHE A 35 -1.50 -35.02 -18.84
C PHE A 35 -2.11 -35.05 -20.25
N GLU A 36 -3.38 -34.67 -20.41
CA GLU A 36 -4.00 -34.49 -21.73
C GLU A 36 -3.24 -33.44 -22.58
N ALA A 37 -2.84 -32.32 -21.96
CA ALA A 37 -2.04 -31.29 -22.63
C ALA A 37 -0.64 -31.78 -23.01
N ILE A 38 0.01 -32.55 -22.14
CA ILE A 38 1.33 -33.17 -22.40
C ILE A 38 1.26 -34.19 -23.53
N GLU A 39 0.22 -35.01 -23.59
CA GLU A 39 0.06 -36.02 -24.65
C GLU A 39 -0.06 -35.39 -26.04
N ARG A 40 -0.71 -34.22 -26.13
CA ARG A 40 -0.86 -33.42 -27.36
C ARG A 40 0.45 -32.78 -27.84
N MET A 41 1.49 -32.71 -27.00
CA MET A 41 2.79 -32.17 -27.40
C MET A 41 3.61 -33.27 -28.12
N SER A 42 3.59 -33.23 -29.46
CA SER A 42 4.27 -34.19 -30.33
C SER A 42 5.80 -34.10 -30.32
N HIS A 43 6.36 -32.97 -29.88
CA HIS A 43 7.81 -32.71 -29.87
C HIS A 43 8.53 -33.23 -28.61
N LEU A 44 7.81 -33.81 -27.64
CA LEU A 44 8.39 -34.33 -26.41
C LEU A 44 8.97 -35.74 -26.63
N THR A 45 10.26 -35.91 -26.31
CA THR A 45 10.90 -37.23 -26.29
C THR A 45 10.29 -38.12 -25.20
N THR A 46 10.36 -39.45 -25.37
CA THR A 46 9.90 -40.42 -24.36
C THR A 46 10.59 -40.23 -23.00
N ALA A 47 11.88 -39.90 -23.00
CA ALA A 47 12.63 -39.60 -21.78
C ALA A 47 12.08 -38.35 -21.07
N GLN A 48 11.78 -37.29 -21.81
CA GLN A 48 11.17 -36.07 -21.27
C GLN A 48 9.78 -36.35 -20.67
N ARG A 49 8.93 -37.15 -21.33
CA ARG A 49 7.60 -37.51 -20.82
C ARG A 49 7.68 -38.22 -19.46
N VAL A 50 8.65 -39.11 -19.28
CA VAL A 50 8.89 -39.80 -17.99
C VAL A 50 9.32 -38.82 -16.90
N GLU A 51 10.21 -37.87 -17.23
CA GLU A 51 10.64 -36.84 -16.28
C GLU A 51 9.49 -35.89 -15.88
N ILE A 52 8.61 -35.52 -16.82
CA ILE A 52 7.41 -34.73 -16.51
C ILE A 52 6.46 -35.48 -15.56
N GLN A 53 6.30 -36.80 -15.74
CA GLN A 53 5.50 -37.61 -14.81
C GLN A 53 6.14 -37.71 -13.41
N ARG A 54 7.48 -37.81 -13.32
CA ARG A 54 8.20 -37.78 -12.04
C ARG A 54 8.05 -36.44 -11.35
N PHE A 55 8.23 -35.34 -12.08
CA PHE A 55 7.98 -33.99 -11.62
C PHE A 55 6.58 -33.85 -11.01
N TRP A 56 5.54 -34.26 -11.72
CA TRP A 56 4.15 -34.12 -11.25
C TRP A 56 3.86 -34.95 -10.00
N ARG A 57 4.39 -36.18 -9.91
CA ARG A 57 4.30 -37.02 -8.70
C ARG A 57 5.00 -36.36 -7.50
N ASN A 58 6.19 -35.81 -7.70
CA ASN A 58 6.93 -35.13 -6.64
C ASN A 58 6.20 -33.86 -6.17
N LEU A 59 5.62 -33.09 -7.10
CA LEU A 59 4.80 -31.92 -6.79
C LEU A 59 3.59 -32.30 -5.92
N SER A 60 2.84 -33.31 -6.34
CA SER A 60 1.65 -33.80 -5.63
C SER A 60 2.02 -34.33 -4.23
N THR A 61 3.13 -35.07 -4.15
CA THR A 61 3.64 -35.61 -2.87
C THR A 61 4.12 -34.50 -1.94
N LYS A 62 4.75 -33.42 -2.45
CA LYS A 62 5.22 -32.28 -1.63
C LYS A 62 4.07 -31.46 -1.03
N LYS A 63 2.92 -31.38 -1.70
CA LYS A 63 1.70 -30.72 -1.19
C LYS A 63 0.98 -31.54 -0.11
N HIS A 64 1.00 -32.86 -0.20
CA HIS A 64 0.29 -33.75 0.74
C HIS A 64 0.68 -33.61 2.24
N PRO A 65 1.96 -33.45 2.65
CA PRO A 65 2.34 -33.36 4.07
C PRO A 65 1.94 -32.04 4.75
N GLN A 66 1.76 -30.94 4.01
CA GLN A 66 1.30 -29.67 4.59
C GLN A 66 -0.14 -29.77 5.10
N HIS A 67 -1.02 -30.52 4.41
CA HIS A 67 -2.40 -30.72 4.87
C HIS A 67 -2.47 -31.70 6.06
N ARG A 68 -1.62 -32.74 6.09
CA ARG A 68 -1.54 -33.66 7.23
C ARG A 68 -1.04 -32.99 8.51
N ARG A 69 -0.09 -32.03 8.43
CA ARG A 69 0.35 -31.24 9.60
C ARG A 69 -0.75 -30.29 10.12
N LYS A 70 -1.55 -29.68 9.23
CA LYS A 70 -2.68 -28.83 9.63
C LYS A 70 -3.77 -29.63 10.38
N CYS A 71 -4.10 -30.85 9.93
CA CYS A 71 -5.07 -31.69 10.66
C CYS A 71 -4.52 -32.25 11.99
N ARG A 72 -3.20 -32.45 12.12
CA ARG A 72 -2.60 -32.97 13.38
C ARG A 72 -2.63 -31.94 14.50
N ASN A 73 -2.51 -30.64 14.19
CA ASN A 73 -2.60 -29.58 15.21
C ASN A 73 -4.04 -29.31 15.68
N TYR A 74 -5.07 -29.63 14.89
CA TYR A 74 -6.46 -29.53 15.34
C TYR A 74 -6.92 -30.72 16.21
N ARG A 75 -6.29 -31.89 16.09
CA ARG A 75 -6.63 -33.06 16.93
C ARG A 75 -5.94 -33.10 18.29
N LEU A 76 -4.96 -32.24 18.56
CA LEU A 76 -4.29 -32.18 19.87
C LEU A 76 -5.00 -31.29 20.91
N GLY A 77 -6.26 -30.90 20.66
CA GLY A 77 -7.09 -30.11 21.58
C GLY A 77 -8.37 -30.80 22.05
N LYS A 78 -8.61 -32.06 21.71
CA LYS A 78 -9.83 -32.77 22.14
C LYS A 78 -9.63 -34.29 22.16
N CYS A 79 -9.10 -34.81 23.27
CA CYS A 79 -9.19 -36.24 23.59
C CYS A 79 -10.44 -36.48 24.45
N HIS A 80 -11.47 -37.07 23.86
CA HIS A 80 -12.34 -37.99 24.57
C HIS A 80 -12.91 -39.03 23.59
N SER A 81 -12.49 -40.27 23.87
CA SER A 81 -13.12 -41.57 23.65
C SER A 81 -14.24 -41.70 22.61
N SER A 82 -13.96 -42.41 21.52
CA SER A 82 -14.77 -43.55 21.07
C SER A 82 -14.05 -44.30 19.96
N LEU A 83 -13.81 -45.58 20.21
CA LEU A 83 -13.19 -46.55 19.33
C LEU A 83 -14.24 -46.99 18.29
N SER A 84 -14.12 -46.56 17.04
CA SER A 84 -14.90 -47.12 15.93
C SER A 84 -13.95 -47.54 14.80
N LEU A 85 -13.96 -48.84 14.55
CA LEU A 85 -13.34 -49.51 13.42
C LEU A 85 -14.08 -49.04 12.14
N GLU A 86 -13.41 -48.29 11.25
CA GLU A 86 -13.96 -48.00 9.92
C GLU A 86 -13.01 -48.47 8.82
N THR A 87 -13.61 -49.29 7.97
CA THR A 87 -13.16 -49.91 6.74
C THR A 87 -13.07 -48.92 5.57
N LYS A 88 -11.98 -49.05 4.79
CA LYS A 88 -11.81 -48.72 3.36
C LYS A 88 -12.70 -47.61 2.77
N ASP A 89 -12.12 -46.42 2.65
CA ASP A 89 -12.63 -45.35 1.77
C ASP A 89 -11.52 -44.95 0.77
N GLU A 90 -11.43 -45.69 -0.34
CA GLU A 90 -10.44 -45.51 -1.44
C GLU A 90 -10.90 -44.50 -2.52
N ARG A 91 -11.94 -43.68 -2.28
CA ARG A 91 -12.52 -42.80 -3.31
C ARG A 91 -12.31 -41.29 -3.14
N ARG A 92 -11.31 -40.85 -2.34
CA ARG A 92 -11.13 -39.41 -2.01
C ARG A 92 -9.92 -38.69 -2.63
N ASP A 93 -9.20 -39.29 -3.57
CA ASP A 93 -7.93 -38.71 -4.10
C ASP A 93 -8.06 -37.83 -5.36
N ASP A 94 -9.23 -37.72 -6.00
CA ASP A 94 -9.33 -37.08 -7.32
C ASP A 94 -9.48 -35.54 -7.33
N ASN A 95 -9.64 -34.89 -6.17
CA ASN A 95 -9.93 -33.44 -6.07
C ASN A 95 -8.81 -32.61 -5.41
N GLN A 96 -7.55 -33.00 -5.56
CA GLN A 96 -6.46 -32.13 -5.09
C GLN A 96 -6.29 -30.95 -6.04
N VAL A 97 -6.59 -29.75 -5.56
CA VAL A 97 -6.43 -28.50 -6.31
C VAL A 97 -4.96 -28.08 -6.27
N ILE A 98 -4.24 -28.35 -7.36
CA ILE A 98 -2.89 -27.83 -7.60
C ILE A 98 -3.04 -26.47 -8.28
N VAL A 99 -2.36 -25.44 -7.79
CA VAL A 99 -2.47 -24.07 -8.32
C VAL A 99 -1.28 -23.82 -9.27
N MET A 100 -1.49 -23.07 -10.36
CA MET A 100 -0.47 -22.81 -11.39
C MET A 100 0.84 -22.26 -10.81
N LYS A 101 0.73 -21.41 -9.78
CA LYS A 101 1.88 -20.90 -9.03
C LYS A 101 2.75 -22.01 -8.41
N ASP A 102 2.13 -23.04 -7.84
CA ASP A 102 2.86 -24.17 -7.24
C ASP A 102 3.64 -24.94 -8.31
N VAL A 103 3.06 -25.06 -9.51
CA VAL A 103 3.72 -25.68 -10.67
C VAL A 103 4.93 -24.85 -11.10
N GLN A 104 4.79 -23.51 -11.19
CA GLN A 104 5.87 -22.59 -11.56
C GLN A 104 7.02 -22.61 -10.56
N ASP A 105 6.72 -22.46 -9.26
CA ASP A 105 7.73 -22.44 -8.20
C ASP A 105 8.48 -23.78 -8.14
N PHE A 106 7.77 -24.90 -8.27
CA PHE A 106 8.38 -26.21 -8.25
C PHE A 106 9.14 -26.54 -9.54
N ALA A 107 8.68 -26.07 -10.70
CA ALA A 107 9.40 -26.23 -11.97
C ALA A 107 10.76 -25.55 -11.90
N LEU A 108 10.84 -24.32 -11.39
CA LEU A 108 12.11 -23.60 -11.19
C LEU A 108 13.06 -24.34 -10.24
N GLU A 109 12.54 -24.91 -9.15
CA GLU A 109 13.32 -25.74 -8.22
C GLU A 109 13.81 -27.04 -8.90
N TYR A 110 12.94 -27.69 -9.69
CA TYR A 110 13.25 -28.94 -10.38
C TYR A 110 14.26 -28.74 -11.52
N THR A 111 14.16 -27.65 -12.29
CA THR A 111 15.13 -27.28 -13.35
C THR A 111 16.53 -27.10 -12.76
N ARG A 112 16.65 -26.51 -11.56
CA ARG A 112 17.97 -26.36 -10.90
C ARG A 112 18.63 -27.70 -10.59
N VAL A 113 17.85 -28.72 -10.28
CA VAL A 113 18.35 -30.07 -9.96
C VAL A 113 18.60 -30.88 -11.24
N PHE A 114 17.77 -30.70 -12.27
CA PHE A 114 17.79 -31.49 -13.51
C PHE A 114 17.86 -30.64 -14.79
N PRO A 115 18.86 -29.77 -14.96
CA PRO A 115 18.87 -28.73 -16.00
C PRO A 115 18.96 -29.29 -17.44
N LYS A 116 19.50 -30.49 -17.62
CA LYS A 116 19.70 -31.11 -18.94
C LYS A 116 18.53 -31.96 -19.42
N THR A 117 17.72 -32.47 -18.49
CA THR A 117 16.69 -33.47 -18.76
C THR A 117 15.28 -32.93 -18.60
N PHE A 118 15.08 -31.89 -17.79
CA PHE A 118 13.76 -31.35 -17.49
C PHE A 118 13.31 -30.29 -18.52
N PRO A 119 12.20 -30.54 -19.24
CA PRO A 119 11.66 -29.62 -20.24
C PRO A 119 10.77 -28.55 -19.58
N GLU A 120 11.37 -27.57 -18.91
CA GLU A 120 10.64 -26.55 -18.10
C GLU A 120 9.57 -25.82 -18.92
N THR A 121 9.90 -25.35 -20.11
CA THR A 121 8.97 -24.56 -20.95
C THR A 121 7.74 -25.36 -21.35
N GLN A 122 7.91 -26.64 -21.67
CA GLN A 122 6.81 -27.53 -22.04
C GLN A 122 5.91 -27.87 -20.84
N VAL A 123 6.49 -28.01 -19.65
CA VAL A 123 5.70 -28.24 -18.42
C VAL A 123 4.85 -27.02 -18.08
N LEU A 124 5.42 -25.81 -18.18
CA LEU A 124 4.68 -24.58 -17.92
C LEU A 124 3.58 -24.35 -18.97
N GLU A 125 3.88 -24.58 -20.25
CA GLU A 125 2.88 -24.48 -21.32
C GLU A 125 1.75 -25.49 -21.16
N ALA A 126 2.05 -26.72 -20.75
CA ALA A 126 1.03 -27.75 -20.51
C ALA A 126 0.15 -27.43 -19.31
N ALA A 127 0.74 -26.89 -18.23
CA ALA A 127 0.01 -26.45 -17.06
C ALA A 127 -0.89 -25.25 -17.35
N GLU A 128 -0.43 -24.29 -18.16
CA GLU A 128 -1.25 -23.16 -18.63
C GLU A 128 -2.43 -23.64 -19.50
N LYS A 129 -2.17 -24.50 -20.50
CA LYS A 129 -3.22 -25.11 -21.33
C LYS A 129 -4.24 -25.91 -20.50
N ALA A 130 -3.78 -26.59 -19.45
CA ALA A 130 -4.63 -27.36 -18.56
C ALA A 130 -5.48 -26.49 -17.64
N ALA A 131 -4.94 -25.35 -17.17
CA ALA A 131 -5.69 -24.34 -16.44
C ALA A 131 -6.79 -23.73 -17.33
N ASP A 132 -6.44 -23.33 -18.55
CA ASP A 132 -7.38 -22.73 -19.51
C ASP A 132 -8.48 -23.72 -19.93
N ALA A 133 -8.14 -25.01 -20.12
CA ALA A 133 -9.11 -26.06 -20.41
C ALA A 133 -10.06 -26.36 -19.22
N GLY A 134 -9.64 -26.07 -17.99
CA GLY A 134 -10.47 -26.16 -16.79
C GLY A 134 -11.58 -25.12 -16.78
N GLU A 135 -11.30 -23.90 -17.23
CA GLU A 135 -12.29 -22.82 -17.31
C GLU A 135 -13.37 -23.08 -18.36
N HIS A 136 -13.04 -23.79 -19.44
CA HIS A 136 -13.97 -24.07 -20.54
C HIS A 136 -14.80 -25.36 -20.34
N GLY A 137 -14.47 -26.21 -19.35
CA GLY A 137 -15.03 -27.56 -19.20
C GLY A 137 -16.32 -27.69 -18.38
N GLY A 138 -16.94 -26.58 -17.96
CA GLY A 138 -18.04 -26.57 -16.98
C GLY A 138 -19.48 -26.58 -17.51
N THR A 139 -19.74 -26.59 -18.82
CA THR A 139 -21.11 -26.47 -19.36
C THR A 139 -21.50 -27.66 -20.24
N ALA A 140 -21.87 -28.77 -19.60
CA ALA A 140 -22.49 -29.95 -20.24
C ALA A 140 -23.97 -29.73 -20.65
N TRP A 141 -24.28 -28.57 -21.22
CA TRP A 141 -25.62 -28.25 -21.80
C TRP A 141 -25.59 -28.00 -23.31
N SER A 142 -24.43 -28.04 -23.97
CA SER A 142 -24.31 -27.78 -25.42
C SER A 142 -24.38 -29.03 -26.31
N GLY A 143 -24.41 -30.24 -25.73
CA GLY A 143 -24.29 -31.50 -26.48
C GLY A 143 -25.60 -32.16 -26.94
N LEU A 144 -26.78 -31.63 -26.60
CA LEU A 144 -28.07 -32.29 -26.89
C LEU A 144 -28.87 -31.65 -28.04
N VAL A 145 -28.32 -30.65 -28.75
CA VAL A 145 -29.05 -29.89 -29.77
C VAL A 145 -28.34 -29.90 -31.14
N ASP A 146 -27.65 -30.99 -31.47
CA ASP A 146 -27.07 -31.15 -32.84
C ASP A 146 -27.74 -32.25 -33.67
N SER A 147 -28.71 -32.99 -33.12
CA SER A 147 -29.39 -34.09 -33.85
C SER A 147 -30.76 -33.73 -34.44
N THR A 148 -31.14 -32.44 -34.43
CA THR A 148 -32.46 -31.98 -34.95
C THR A 148 -32.35 -30.76 -35.87
N SER A 149 -31.23 -30.66 -36.60
CA SER A 149 -30.81 -29.43 -37.29
C SER A 149 -31.29 -29.27 -38.74
N THR A 150 -31.84 -30.28 -39.41
CA THR A 150 -32.22 -30.11 -40.84
C THR A 150 -33.66 -29.63 -41.06
N MET A 151 -34.55 -29.74 -40.07
CA MET A 151 -35.95 -29.30 -40.20
C MET A 151 -36.25 -27.95 -39.52
N ILE A 152 -35.37 -27.47 -38.62
CA ILE A 152 -35.51 -26.18 -37.90
C ILE A 152 -34.84 -25.01 -38.65
N VAL A 153 -34.00 -25.26 -39.64
CA VAL A 153 -33.26 -24.20 -40.37
C VAL A 153 -34.17 -23.33 -41.24
N SER A 154 -35.36 -23.80 -41.65
CA SER A 154 -36.31 -22.97 -42.41
C SER A 154 -37.22 -22.09 -41.53
N THR A 155 -37.48 -22.49 -40.28
CA THR A 155 -38.25 -21.69 -39.29
C THR A 155 -37.36 -20.83 -38.40
N GLY A 156 -36.07 -21.19 -38.28
CA GLY A 156 -35.05 -20.47 -37.52
C GLY A 156 -34.75 -19.06 -38.02
N LYS A 157 -34.88 -18.76 -39.33
CA LYS A 157 -34.70 -17.39 -39.82
C LYS A 157 -35.79 -16.42 -39.34
N ARG A 158 -37.02 -16.89 -39.10
CA ARG A 158 -38.13 -16.05 -38.61
C ARG A 158 -38.11 -15.91 -37.09
N LEU A 159 -37.76 -16.97 -36.36
CA LEU A 159 -37.57 -16.91 -34.91
C LEU A 159 -36.29 -16.17 -34.50
N ASN A 160 -35.23 -16.22 -35.31
CA ASN A 160 -34.01 -15.45 -35.03
C ASN A 160 -34.22 -13.95 -35.33
N HIS A 161 -35.16 -13.57 -36.19
CA HIS A 161 -35.59 -12.16 -36.30
C HIS A 161 -36.44 -11.72 -35.09
N ILE A 162 -37.34 -12.57 -34.58
CA ILE A 162 -38.15 -12.27 -33.39
C ILE A 162 -37.32 -12.32 -32.09
N ALA A 163 -36.33 -13.21 -32.01
CA ALA A 163 -35.37 -13.28 -30.91
C ALA A 163 -34.34 -12.15 -30.98
N LYS A 164 -34.04 -11.61 -32.15
CA LYS A 164 -33.18 -10.43 -32.31
C LYS A 164 -33.92 -9.16 -31.89
N ASP A 165 -35.20 -9.03 -32.26
CA ASP A 165 -36.04 -7.92 -31.80
C ASP A 165 -36.28 -7.95 -30.27
N THR A 166 -36.46 -9.13 -29.67
CA THR A 166 -36.61 -9.25 -28.20
C THR A 166 -35.29 -9.19 -27.45
N LYS A 167 -34.17 -9.62 -28.04
CA LYS A 167 -32.83 -9.49 -27.42
C LYS A 167 -32.45 -8.01 -27.28
N ASP A 168 -32.75 -7.20 -28.28
CA ASP A 168 -32.46 -5.78 -28.23
C ASP A 168 -33.34 -5.09 -27.16
N GLU A 169 -34.64 -5.43 -27.07
CA GLU A 169 -35.52 -4.92 -25.99
C GLU A 169 -35.11 -5.37 -24.59
N VAL A 170 -34.75 -6.65 -24.41
CA VAL A 170 -34.31 -7.20 -23.11
C VAL A 170 -32.97 -6.60 -22.71
N GLN A 171 -32.03 -6.40 -23.64
CA GLN A 171 -30.77 -5.71 -23.36
C GLN A 171 -31.01 -4.25 -22.96
N LEU A 172 -31.95 -3.57 -23.63
CA LEU A 172 -32.30 -2.18 -23.30
C LEU A 172 -32.97 -2.08 -21.93
N ALA A 173 -33.86 -3.01 -21.58
CA ALA A 173 -34.49 -3.10 -20.26
C ALA A 173 -33.47 -3.42 -19.16
N MET A 174 -32.57 -4.38 -19.40
CA MET A 174 -31.50 -4.73 -18.48
C MET A 174 -30.54 -3.57 -18.26
N HIS A 175 -30.14 -2.85 -19.32
CA HIS A 175 -29.30 -1.65 -19.19
C HIS A 175 -29.97 -0.55 -18.37
N ARG A 176 -31.29 -0.36 -18.50
CA ARG A 176 -32.05 0.60 -17.66
C ARG A 176 -32.05 0.18 -16.19
N THR A 177 -32.25 -1.10 -15.90
CA THR A 177 -32.26 -1.62 -14.52
C THR A 177 -30.87 -1.53 -13.89
N VAL A 178 -29.84 -1.99 -14.59
CA VAL A 178 -28.44 -1.90 -14.12
C VAL A 178 -28.04 -0.45 -13.88
N ARG A 179 -28.44 0.48 -14.76
CA ARG A 179 -28.19 1.91 -14.57
C ARG A 179 -28.83 2.42 -13.28
N LYS A 180 -30.11 2.15 -13.04
CA LYS A 180 -30.81 2.58 -11.81
C LYS A 180 -30.18 2.00 -10.55
N VAL A 181 -29.78 0.73 -10.57
CA VAL A 181 -29.13 0.08 -9.42
C VAL A 181 -27.75 0.69 -9.16
N LEU A 182 -26.95 0.94 -10.21
CA LEU A 182 -25.63 1.54 -10.06
C LEU A 182 -25.70 3.00 -9.63
N GLU A 183 -26.67 3.77 -10.14
CA GLU A 183 -26.96 5.14 -9.68
C GLU A 183 -27.27 5.14 -8.17
N SER A 184 -28.19 4.28 -7.73
CA SER A 184 -28.55 4.16 -6.31
C SER A 184 -27.37 3.71 -5.44
N ALA A 185 -26.57 2.75 -5.90
CA ALA A 185 -25.38 2.30 -5.20
C ALA A 185 -24.34 3.43 -5.05
N LEU A 186 -24.11 4.21 -6.11
CA LEU A 186 -23.19 5.34 -6.10
C LEU A 186 -23.70 6.48 -5.20
N ASP A 187 -25.01 6.70 -5.11
CA ASP A 187 -25.59 7.66 -4.17
C ASP A 187 -25.40 7.22 -2.71
N ILE A 188 -25.52 5.92 -2.41
CA ILE A 188 -25.22 5.38 -1.08
C ILE A 188 -23.73 5.55 -0.75
N VAL A 189 -22.85 5.29 -1.73
CA VAL A 189 -21.40 5.49 -1.57
C VAL A 189 -21.07 6.97 -1.36
N ALA A 190 -21.70 7.87 -2.12
CA ALA A 190 -21.57 9.32 -1.96
C ALA A 190 -21.95 9.76 -0.55
N GLY A 191 -23.10 9.30 -0.04
CA GLY A 191 -23.55 9.60 1.32
C GLY A 191 -22.59 9.07 2.38
N LYS A 192 -22.10 7.83 2.23
CA LYS A 192 -21.09 7.26 3.14
C LYS A 192 -19.76 7.99 3.07
N LEU A 193 -19.34 8.41 1.87
CA LEU A 193 -18.11 9.15 1.66
C LEU A 193 -18.19 10.54 2.31
N GLN A 194 -19.31 11.25 2.14
CA GLN A 194 -19.59 12.51 2.83
C GLN A 194 -19.51 12.32 4.35
N GLN A 195 -20.20 11.32 4.90
CA GLN A 195 -20.16 11.04 6.35
C GLN A 195 -18.77 10.64 6.85
N THR A 196 -17.97 9.95 6.04
CA THR A 196 -16.62 9.52 6.41
C THR A 196 -15.60 10.64 6.33
N LEU A 197 -15.77 11.57 5.38
CA LEU A 197 -14.87 12.72 5.20
C LEU A 197 -15.19 13.88 6.16
N LYS A 198 -16.47 14.02 6.56
CA LYS A 198 -16.89 15.04 7.52
C LYS A 198 -16.45 14.65 8.92
N ASP A 199 -15.53 15.44 9.43
CA ASP A 199 -15.16 15.41 10.84
C ASP A 199 -16.14 16.27 11.65
N PRO A 200 -16.67 15.80 12.80
CA PRO A 200 -17.55 16.60 13.64
C PRO A 200 -16.95 17.96 14.03
N ASP A 201 -15.64 18.03 14.23
CA ASP A 201 -14.93 19.23 14.68
C ASP A 201 -14.46 20.14 13.51
N MET A 202 -14.69 19.73 12.26
CA MET A 202 -14.39 20.53 11.07
C MET A 202 -15.26 21.81 11.01
N PRO A 203 -14.69 22.97 10.63
CA PRO A 203 -15.45 24.20 10.41
C PRO A 203 -16.58 24.02 9.40
N GLU A 204 -17.72 24.68 9.64
CA GLU A 204 -18.92 24.54 8.79
C GLU A 204 -18.65 24.91 7.33
N TYR A 205 -17.90 25.98 7.07
CA TYR A 205 -17.56 26.40 5.71
C TYR A 205 -16.83 25.31 4.90
N LEU A 206 -15.98 24.50 5.56
CA LEU A 206 -15.30 23.37 4.91
C LEU A 206 -16.23 22.19 4.70
N LYS A 207 -17.11 21.90 5.66
CA LYS A 207 -18.13 20.85 5.50
C LYS A 207 -19.00 21.16 4.27
N THR A 208 -19.47 22.40 4.13
CA THR A 208 -20.26 22.85 2.98
C THR A 208 -19.47 22.78 1.68
N ASN A 209 -18.20 23.20 1.67
CA ASN A 209 -17.38 23.12 0.46
C ASN A 209 -17.08 21.67 0.02
N ILE A 210 -16.88 20.76 0.98
CA ILE A 210 -16.72 19.32 0.68
C ILE A 210 -18.01 18.75 0.12
N ASP A 211 -19.17 19.16 0.65
CA ASP A 211 -20.47 18.74 0.11
C ASP A 211 -20.68 19.20 -1.32
N ILE A 212 -20.41 20.47 -1.60
CA ILE A 212 -20.49 21.05 -2.96
C ILE A 212 -19.51 20.31 -3.88
N GLY A 213 -18.27 20.09 -3.44
CA GLY A 213 -17.26 19.38 -4.21
C GLY A 213 -17.69 17.95 -4.54
N ILE A 214 -18.17 17.18 -3.55
CA ILE A 214 -18.65 15.82 -3.79
C ILE A 214 -19.85 15.83 -4.72
N GLN A 215 -20.81 16.74 -4.55
CA GLN A 215 -21.96 16.86 -5.44
C GLN A 215 -21.55 17.23 -6.88
N GLN A 216 -20.50 18.03 -7.05
CA GLN A 216 -19.98 18.41 -8.36
C GLN A 216 -19.16 17.28 -9.03
N PHE A 217 -18.38 16.51 -8.27
CA PHE A 217 -17.55 15.42 -8.81
C PHE A 217 -18.30 14.10 -8.98
N MET A 218 -19.37 13.86 -8.22
CA MET A 218 -20.09 12.58 -8.28
C MET A 218 -20.69 12.27 -9.66
N PRO A 219 -21.24 13.23 -10.43
CA PRO A 219 -21.69 12.99 -11.81
C PRO A 219 -20.57 12.48 -12.72
N ASP A 220 -19.38 13.05 -12.62
CA ASP A 220 -18.22 12.65 -13.43
C ASP A 220 -17.73 11.25 -13.06
N VAL A 221 -17.64 10.97 -11.76
CA VAL A 221 -17.29 9.63 -11.25
C VAL A 221 -18.36 8.60 -11.67
N LYS A 222 -19.63 8.96 -11.61
CA LYS A 222 -20.74 8.14 -12.13
C LYS A 222 -20.54 7.84 -13.61
N MET A 223 -20.30 8.86 -14.43
CA MET A 223 -20.07 8.69 -15.87
C MET A 223 -18.87 7.80 -16.19
N GLU A 224 -17.77 7.97 -15.48
CA GLU A 224 -16.56 7.17 -15.70
C GLU A 224 -16.74 5.71 -15.25
N ILE A 225 -17.41 5.48 -14.11
CA ILE A 225 -17.78 4.13 -13.68
C ILE A 225 -18.75 3.52 -14.70
N PHE A 226 -19.76 4.26 -15.17
CA PHE A 226 -20.67 3.78 -16.21
C PHE A 226 -19.94 3.41 -17.51
N ARG A 227 -18.95 4.22 -17.91
CA ARG A 227 -18.12 3.94 -19.08
C ARG A 227 -17.34 2.64 -18.90
N LYS A 228 -16.62 2.48 -17.79
CA LYS A 228 -15.86 1.26 -17.49
C LYS A 228 -16.73 0.03 -17.32
N THR A 229 -17.87 0.17 -16.65
CA THR A 229 -18.86 -0.89 -16.50
C THR A 229 -19.41 -1.31 -17.86
N ARG A 230 -19.69 -0.36 -18.77
CA ARG A 230 -20.11 -0.66 -20.15
C ARG A 230 -19.01 -1.37 -20.94
N GLU A 231 -17.75 -1.01 -20.76
CA GLU A 231 -16.61 -1.70 -21.40
C GLU A 231 -16.48 -3.14 -20.89
N LEU A 232 -16.59 -3.36 -19.58
CA LEU A 232 -16.54 -4.68 -18.95
C LEU A 232 -17.71 -5.58 -19.34
N PHE A 233 -18.93 -5.03 -19.45
CA PHE A 233 -20.11 -5.80 -19.88
C PHE A 233 -20.26 -5.91 -21.40
N GLY A 234 -19.64 -5.01 -22.17
CA GLY A 234 -19.61 -5.04 -23.63
C GLY A 234 -18.68 -6.11 -24.19
N GLN A 235 -17.65 -6.50 -23.44
CA GLN A 235 -16.86 -7.69 -23.70
C GLN A 235 -17.64 -8.89 -23.16
N GLY A 236 -18.43 -9.52 -24.04
CA GLY A 236 -19.42 -10.55 -23.75
C GLY A 236 -19.07 -11.47 -22.57
N VAL A 237 -19.65 -11.16 -21.41
CA VAL A 237 -19.63 -12.02 -20.24
C VAL A 237 -20.48 -13.25 -20.56
N GLN A 238 -19.83 -14.40 -20.81
CA GLN A 238 -20.48 -15.69 -20.66
C GLN A 238 -20.89 -15.82 -19.19
N ALA A 239 -22.19 -15.79 -18.95
CA ALA A 239 -22.79 -15.86 -17.63
C ALA A 239 -22.57 -17.24 -17.02
N ASN A 240 -21.52 -17.38 -16.20
CA ASN A 240 -21.45 -18.47 -15.23
C ASN A 240 -22.20 -18.05 -13.97
N GLN A 241 -23.24 -18.82 -13.65
CA GLN A 241 -24.09 -18.69 -12.46
C GLN A 241 -23.25 -18.65 -11.19
N VAL A 242 -23.37 -17.56 -10.43
CA VAL A 242 -22.91 -17.48 -9.05
C VAL A 242 -24.11 -17.85 -8.16
N GLU A 243 -24.10 -19.08 -7.64
CA GLU A 243 -24.99 -19.52 -6.58
C GLU A 243 -24.78 -18.65 -5.34
N THR A 244 -25.86 -17.97 -4.94
CA THR A 244 -25.93 -17.20 -3.70
C THR A 244 -26.34 -18.17 -2.58
N SER A 245 -25.36 -18.67 -1.83
CA SER A 245 -25.61 -19.49 -0.64
C SER A 245 -25.80 -18.61 0.59
N ASP A 246 -26.84 -18.97 1.34
CA ASP A 246 -27.27 -18.45 2.63
C ASP A 246 -26.12 -18.21 3.63
N LEU A 247 -26.09 -17.00 4.20
CA LEU A 247 -25.45 -16.74 5.49
C LEU A 247 -26.49 -16.20 6.48
N LYS A 248 -27.19 -17.18 7.06
CA LYS A 248 -28.04 -17.08 8.25
C LYS A 248 -27.15 -17.12 9.50
N ASN A 249 -27.37 -16.16 10.40
CA ASN A 249 -27.10 -16.17 11.84
C ASN A 249 -25.83 -16.85 12.36
N ARG A 250 -24.88 -16.05 12.86
CA ARG A 250 -24.03 -16.52 13.97
C ARG A 250 -23.59 -15.40 14.93
N GLY A 251 -24.34 -15.38 16.03
CA GLY A 251 -24.01 -15.01 17.41
C GLY A 251 -22.66 -14.37 17.73
N GLU A 252 -22.80 -13.21 18.38
CA GLU A 252 -21.91 -12.68 19.41
C GLU A 252 -21.35 -13.78 20.31
N ARG A 253 -20.04 -13.79 20.52
CA ARG A 253 -19.41 -14.28 21.76
C ARG A 253 -18.00 -13.72 21.95
N ALA A 254 -17.87 -13.11 23.13
CA ALA A 254 -16.71 -13.11 24.02
C ALA A 254 -15.40 -12.46 23.55
N LEU A 255 -15.26 -11.18 23.92
CA LEU A 255 -14.02 -10.64 24.47
C LEU A 255 -13.54 -11.57 25.61
N GLN A 256 -12.41 -12.23 25.43
CA GLN A 256 -11.59 -12.67 26.55
C GLN A 256 -10.20 -12.07 26.38
N GLN A 257 -10.00 -11.06 27.22
CA GLN A 257 -8.78 -10.32 27.46
C GLN A 257 -7.83 -11.23 28.23
N GLY A 258 -6.76 -11.68 27.57
CA GLY A 258 -5.65 -12.36 28.24
C GLY A 258 -4.89 -11.34 29.08
N GLN A 259 -5.10 -11.40 30.38
CA GLN A 259 -4.34 -10.67 31.38
C GLN A 259 -3.09 -11.50 31.69
N GLU A 260 -1.96 -11.09 31.09
CA GLU A 260 -0.64 -11.64 31.44
C GLU A 260 -0.10 -10.89 32.66
N ASP A 261 0.02 -11.61 33.78
CA ASP A 261 0.68 -11.16 35.00
C ASP A 261 2.18 -11.02 34.74
N ALA A 262 2.62 -9.79 34.51
CA ALA A 262 4.04 -9.43 34.53
C ALA A 262 4.44 -9.02 35.95
N CYS A 263 5.19 -9.91 36.62
CA CYS A 263 5.82 -9.65 37.90
C CYS A 263 6.76 -8.44 37.85
N ASP A 264 6.60 -7.58 38.86
CA ASP A 264 7.28 -6.32 39.10
C ASP A 264 8.81 -6.46 39.26
N PHE A 265 9.55 -5.88 38.32
CA PHE A 265 10.89 -5.34 38.57
C PHE A 265 10.75 -3.85 38.98
N LEU A 266 10.30 -3.63 40.22
CA LEU A 266 10.40 -2.34 40.89
C LEU A 266 11.79 -2.25 41.51
N VAL A 267 12.67 -1.40 40.95
CA VAL A 267 13.69 -0.59 41.63
C VAL A 267 14.67 -0.06 40.57
N THR A 268 14.51 1.22 40.23
CA THR A 268 15.52 2.19 39.70
C THR A 268 14.89 3.45 39.07
N ASN A 269 13.56 3.55 38.93
CA ASN A 269 12.97 4.39 37.87
C ASN A 269 12.34 5.74 38.27
N GLN A 270 12.69 6.34 39.40
CA GLN A 270 12.02 7.58 39.83
C GLN A 270 12.46 8.81 39.02
N ARG A 271 13.75 8.93 38.66
CA ARG A 271 14.28 10.06 37.86
C ARG A 271 13.78 10.09 36.40
N PHE A 272 13.53 8.93 35.82
CA PHE A 272 12.96 8.84 34.47
C PHE A 272 11.45 9.06 34.42
N ARG A 273 10.77 9.11 35.57
CA ARG A 273 9.31 9.32 35.62
C ARG A 273 8.90 10.69 35.06
N PHE A 274 9.68 11.73 35.34
CA PHE A 274 9.43 13.07 34.78
C PHE A 274 9.63 13.09 33.26
N PHE A 275 10.75 12.55 32.76
CA PHE A 275 11.01 12.47 31.32
C PHE A 275 9.97 11.64 30.57
N ARG A 276 9.50 10.53 31.16
CA ARG A 276 8.41 9.72 30.58
C ARG A 276 7.10 10.49 30.51
N ARG A 277 6.71 11.21 31.57
CA ARG A 277 5.50 12.05 31.58
C ARG A 277 5.61 13.21 30.58
N LEU A 278 6.75 13.89 30.52
CA LEU A 278 6.98 14.98 29.57
C LEU A 278 6.94 14.48 28.13
N ARG A 279 7.62 13.36 27.85
CA ARG A 279 7.57 12.69 26.54
C ARG A 279 6.14 12.32 26.17
N ALA A 280 5.40 11.66 27.07
CA ALA A 280 4.02 11.25 26.86
C ALA A 280 3.12 12.46 26.56
N HIS A 281 3.24 13.53 27.34
CA HIS A 281 2.51 14.77 27.14
C HIS A 281 2.79 15.38 25.76
N ILE A 282 4.06 15.58 25.41
CA ILE A 282 4.45 16.18 24.13
C ILE A 282 3.97 15.32 22.95
N LEU A 283 4.18 14.00 23.01
CA LEU A 283 3.80 13.09 21.94
C LEU A 283 2.28 12.95 21.81
N HIS A 284 1.54 12.89 22.92
CA HIS A 284 0.09 12.83 22.91
C HIS A 284 -0.53 14.11 22.33
N HIS A 285 0.01 15.28 22.67
CA HIS A 285 -0.49 16.53 22.11
C HIS A 285 -0.11 16.70 20.64
N LEU A 286 1.10 16.33 20.20
CA LEU A 286 1.52 16.46 18.79
C LEU A 286 0.89 15.42 17.86
N PHE A 287 0.79 14.18 18.32
CA PHE A 287 0.39 13.02 17.53
C PHE A 287 -0.67 12.18 18.29
N PRO A 288 -1.83 12.77 18.62
CA PRO A 288 -2.88 12.09 19.38
C PRO A 288 -3.46 10.91 18.59
N HIS A 289 -3.80 9.83 19.29
CA HIS A 289 -4.46 8.66 18.70
C HIS A 289 -5.99 8.79 18.60
N ASP A 290 -6.57 9.76 19.31
CA ASP A 290 -8.01 9.92 19.57
C ASP A 290 -8.56 11.29 19.10
N LYS A 291 -7.68 12.23 18.76
CA LYS A 291 -8.05 13.56 18.25
C LYS A 291 -7.83 13.61 16.75
N THR A 292 -8.78 14.22 16.06
CA THR A 292 -8.65 14.54 14.64
C THR A 292 -7.83 15.81 14.45
N ILE A 293 -7.41 16.10 13.21
CA ILE A 293 -6.61 17.29 12.89
C ILE A 293 -7.35 18.57 13.29
N TRP A 294 -8.65 18.64 13.07
CA TRP A 294 -9.47 19.81 13.42
C TRP A 294 -9.58 20.00 14.93
N ARG A 295 -9.68 18.90 15.68
CA ARG A 295 -9.66 18.94 17.14
C ARG A 295 -8.28 19.32 17.68
N SER A 296 -7.20 18.84 17.07
CA SER A 296 -5.83 19.23 17.40
C SER A 296 -5.56 20.70 17.11
N LEU A 297 -6.13 21.27 16.04
CA LEU A 297 -6.02 22.71 15.75
C LEU A 297 -6.66 23.60 16.84
N ARG A 298 -7.59 23.08 17.64
CA ARG A 298 -8.17 23.81 18.78
C ARG A 298 -7.39 23.61 20.08
N ASP A 299 -6.46 22.66 20.10
CA ASP A 299 -5.62 22.38 21.27
C ASP A 299 -4.45 23.37 21.31
N PRO A 300 -4.37 24.28 22.30
CA PRO A 300 -3.34 25.30 22.36
C PRO A 300 -1.93 24.71 22.47
N TRP A 301 -1.80 23.52 23.08
CA TRP A 301 -0.50 22.84 23.20
C TRP A 301 -0.02 22.31 21.85
N TRP A 302 -0.93 21.79 21.02
CA TRP A 302 -0.59 21.35 19.67
C TRP A 302 -0.08 22.52 18.83
N ILE A 303 -0.74 23.68 18.91
CA ILE A 303 -0.29 24.92 18.25
C ILE A 303 1.09 25.31 18.78
N ALA A 304 1.27 25.43 20.10
CA ALA A 304 2.52 25.84 20.71
C ALA A 304 3.70 24.95 20.27
N TYR A 305 3.53 23.62 20.31
CA TYR A 305 4.56 22.66 19.90
C TYR A 305 4.83 22.67 18.40
N THR A 306 3.80 22.87 17.57
CA THR A 306 3.95 22.96 16.12
C THR A 306 4.63 24.27 15.72
N SER A 307 4.26 25.39 16.37
CA SER A 307 4.90 26.69 16.21
C SER A 307 6.38 26.66 16.61
N ALA A 308 6.73 25.94 17.68
CA ALA A 308 8.14 25.75 18.06
C ALA A 308 8.96 25.12 16.93
N GLY A 309 8.38 24.18 16.19
CA GLY A 309 9.00 23.54 15.02
C GLY A 309 9.12 24.42 13.77
N LEU A 310 8.42 25.56 13.72
CA LEU A 310 8.44 26.52 12.61
C LEU A 310 9.43 27.68 12.83
N LEU A 311 10.03 27.80 14.03
CA LEU A 311 11.01 28.85 14.31
C LEU A 311 12.37 28.49 13.68
N PRO A 312 13.05 29.42 12.98
CA PRO A 312 14.22 29.09 12.14
C PRO A 312 15.43 28.54 12.91
N VAL A 313 15.60 28.89 14.18
CA VAL A 313 16.69 28.38 15.05
C VAL A 313 16.17 27.31 16.02
N ILE A 314 15.11 27.64 16.76
CA ILE A 314 14.52 26.76 17.78
C ILE A 314 13.95 25.49 17.13
N GLY A 315 13.38 25.61 15.93
CA GLY A 315 12.79 24.49 15.19
C GLY A 315 13.80 23.40 14.89
N GLN A 316 15.07 23.74 14.64
CA GLN A 316 16.10 22.73 14.33
C GLN A 316 16.39 21.85 15.53
N LEU A 317 16.61 22.47 16.70
CA LEU A 317 16.77 21.76 17.98
C LEU A 317 15.50 20.99 18.36
N TRP A 318 14.34 21.57 18.09
CA TRP A 318 13.04 20.94 18.33
C TRP A 318 12.87 19.64 17.52
N TRP A 319 13.22 19.64 16.23
CA TRP A 319 13.11 18.43 15.41
C TRP A 319 14.10 17.34 15.81
N ILE A 320 15.31 17.70 16.23
CA ILE A 320 16.27 16.74 16.82
C ILE A 320 15.69 16.16 18.10
N PHE A 321 15.15 17.00 18.97
CA PHE A 321 14.48 16.57 20.20
C PHE A 321 13.30 15.63 19.89
N LEU A 322 12.44 15.97 18.92
CA LEU A 322 11.36 15.12 18.46
C LEU A 322 11.87 13.78 17.93
N PHE A 323 12.94 13.76 17.14
CA PHE A 323 13.53 12.52 16.66
C PHE A 323 14.01 11.64 17.82
N LEU A 324 14.59 12.22 18.86
CA LEU A 324 15.06 11.47 20.03
C LEU A 324 13.89 10.86 20.81
N ILE A 325 12.83 11.62 21.07
CA ILE A 325 11.68 11.14 21.86
C ILE A 325 10.70 10.27 21.08
N LYS A 326 10.63 10.42 19.75
CA LYS A 326 9.66 9.69 18.93
C LYS A 326 10.01 8.22 18.86
N ASP A 327 8.97 7.40 18.82
CA ASP A 327 9.12 5.96 18.69
C ASP A 327 9.62 5.62 17.28
N LYS A 328 10.78 4.96 17.22
CA LYS A 328 11.48 4.64 15.96
C LYS A 328 11.30 3.17 15.57
N THR A 329 10.58 2.37 16.36
CA THR A 329 10.23 0.99 16.00
C THR A 329 9.02 0.98 15.08
N ASN A 330 8.11 1.95 15.21
CA ASN A 330 6.88 2.00 14.43
C ASN A 330 7.04 2.69 13.06
N GLU A 331 6.64 2.00 11.99
CA GLU A 331 6.74 2.50 10.61
C GLU A 331 5.96 3.80 10.38
N HIS A 332 4.71 3.88 10.83
CA HIS A 332 3.86 5.07 10.61
C HIS A 332 4.44 6.30 11.29
N GLN A 333 4.89 6.16 12.54
CA GLN A 333 5.49 7.25 13.31
C GLN A 333 6.75 7.79 12.62
N LEU A 334 7.62 6.90 12.13
CA LEU A 334 8.84 7.31 11.42
C LEU A 334 8.53 7.97 10.08
N CYS A 335 7.57 7.45 9.31
CA CYS A 335 7.14 8.07 8.06
C CYS A 335 6.54 9.46 8.29
N GLU A 336 5.70 9.62 9.31
CA GLU A 336 5.10 10.89 9.68
C GLU A 336 6.16 11.91 10.15
N PHE A 337 7.20 11.44 10.85
CA PHE A 337 8.34 12.28 11.21
C PHE A 337 9.05 12.80 9.96
N ILE A 338 9.40 11.93 9.01
CA ILE A 338 10.09 12.31 7.77
C ILE A 338 9.26 13.34 6.99
N VAL A 339 7.97 13.06 6.79
CA VAL A 339 7.04 13.95 6.08
C VAL A 339 6.88 15.27 6.81
N GLY A 340 6.70 15.25 8.14
CA GLY A 340 6.58 16.44 8.97
C GLY A 340 7.83 17.31 8.94
N PHE A 341 9.00 16.70 9.08
CA PHE A 341 10.28 17.36 9.04
C PHE A 341 10.52 18.03 7.67
N LYS A 342 10.24 17.32 6.57
CA LYS A 342 10.39 17.85 5.21
C LYS A 342 9.38 18.96 4.88
N ALA A 343 8.15 18.83 5.36
CA ALA A 343 7.15 19.89 5.26
C ALA A 343 7.61 21.16 6.01
N ALA A 344 8.14 21.01 7.23
CA ALA A 344 8.68 22.12 8.00
C ALA A 344 9.92 22.74 7.35
N HIS A 345 10.79 21.93 6.74
CA HIS A 345 11.90 22.40 5.91
C HIS A 345 11.42 23.24 4.73
N PHE A 346 10.40 22.79 4.00
CA PHE A 346 9.87 23.57 2.89
C PHE A 346 9.36 24.94 3.34
N ILE A 347 8.62 24.99 4.45
CA ILE A 347 8.06 26.24 4.98
C ILE A 347 9.16 27.16 5.52
N THR A 348 10.02 26.66 6.40
CA THR A 348 11.01 27.47 7.11
C THR A 348 12.25 27.72 6.26
N LEU A 349 12.86 26.67 5.72
CA LEU A 349 14.08 26.75 4.91
C LEU A 349 13.82 27.23 3.49
N GLY A 350 12.67 26.89 2.91
CA GLY A 350 12.26 27.37 1.60
C GLY A 350 11.63 28.75 1.66
N ILE A 351 10.34 28.81 2.04
CA ILE A 351 9.53 30.04 1.90
C ILE A 351 9.99 31.17 2.84
N MET A 352 10.16 30.91 4.13
CA MET A 352 10.53 31.95 5.10
C MET A 352 11.94 32.49 4.84
N HIS A 353 12.92 31.64 4.58
CA HIS A 353 14.27 32.10 4.24
C HIS A 353 14.35 32.77 2.86
N MET A 354 13.54 32.36 1.88
CA MET A 354 13.43 33.08 0.61
C MET A 354 12.90 34.50 0.83
N THR A 355 11.79 34.65 1.53
CA THR A 355 11.19 35.97 1.82
C THR A 355 12.12 36.86 2.65
N PHE A 356 12.76 36.31 3.69
CA PHE A 356 13.76 37.03 4.48
C PHE A 356 14.98 37.44 3.65
N GLY A 357 15.48 36.56 2.79
CA GLY A 357 16.61 36.85 1.90
C GLY A 357 16.29 37.99 0.93
N VAL A 358 15.12 37.98 0.31
CA VAL A 358 14.64 39.08 -0.55
C VAL A 358 14.52 40.38 0.25
N PHE A 359 13.93 40.34 1.45
CA PHE A 359 13.79 41.53 2.30
C PHE A 359 15.16 42.14 2.69
N MET A 360 16.13 41.29 3.01
CA MET A 360 17.51 41.73 3.30
C MET A 360 18.12 42.42 2.08
N TYR A 361 17.98 41.86 0.87
CA TYR A 361 18.46 42.52 -0.36
C TYR A 361 17.75 43.83 -0.65
N VAL A 362 16.42 43.91 -0.51
CA VAL A 362 15.67 45.15 -0.76
C VAL A 362 16.11 46.24 0.22
N THR A 363 16.26 45.91 1.51
CA THR A 363 16.75 46.85 2.52
C THR A 363 18.14 47.38 2.17
N CYS A 364 19.00 46.48 1.70
CA CYS A 364 20.33 46.78 1.18
C CYS A 364 20.33 47.78 0.02
N ILE A 365 19.46 47.54 -0.97
CA ILE A 365 19.31 48.40 -2.15
C ILE A 365 18.78 49.78 -1.75
N VAL A 366 17.77 49.84 -0.87
CA VAL A 366 17.15 51.09 -0.40
C VAL A 366 18.12 51.95 0.39
N GLN A 367 19.04 51.35 1.15
CA GLN A 367 20.11 52.08 1.85
C GLN A 367 21.19 52.66 0.91
N GLY A 368 21.13 52.38 -0.40
CA GLY A 368 21.92 53.06 -1.42
C GLY A 368 23.42 52.73 -1.42
N SER A 369 23.86 51.73 -0.65
CA SER A 369 25.27 51.39 -0.51
C SER A 369 25.49 49.89 -0.70
N MET A 370 26.20 49.54 -1.78
CA MET A 370 26.63 48.16 -2.05
C MET A 370 27.57 47.66 -0.92
N LEU A 371 28.31 48.58 -0.30
CA LEU A 371 29.17 48.33 0.86
C LEU A 371 28.38 47.82 2.07
N SER A 372 27.14 48.29 2.29
CA SER A 372 26.26 47.80 3.37
C SER A 372 25.95 46.31 3.20
N CYS A 373 25.80 45.84 1.95
CA CYS A 373 25.55 44.45 1.66
C CYS A 373 26.78 43.57 1.86
N GLN A 374 27.95 44.09 1.48
CA GLN A 374 29.23 43.42 1.69
C GLN A 374 29.56 43.28 3.18
N ASN A 375 29.22 44.29 3.99
CA ASN A 375 29.48 44.33 5.44
C ASN A 375 28.48 43.52 6.29
N GLY A 376 27.69 42.63 5.67
CA GLY A 376 26.80 41.71 6.38
C GLY A 376 25.33 42.14 6.43
N GLY A 377 24.94 43.21 5.72
CA GLY A 377 23.53 43.57 5.53
C GLY A 377 22.77 42.66 4.56
N GLY A 378 23.50 41.92 3.71
CA GLY A 378 22.92 40.92 2.80
C GLY A 378 22.69 39.55 3.45
N PRO A 379 21.90 38.66 2.82
CA PRO A 379 21.74 37.30 3.31
C PRO A 379 23.07 36.56 3.20
N ALA A 380 23.52 35.99 4.31
CA ALA A 380 24.77 35.25 4.41
C ALA A 380 24.54 33.95 5.20
N LEU A 381 25.15 32.86 4.75
CA LEU A 381 25.19 31.63 5.53
C LEU A 381 26.32 31.72 6.57
N SER A 382 25.96 31.64 7.86
CA SER A 382 26.92 31.52 8.94
C SER A 382 27.39 30.07 9.11
N GLU A 383 28.59 29.88 9.66
CA GLU A 383 29.17 28.55 9.90
C GLU A 383 28.28 27.69 10.81
N GLY A 384 27.73 28.28 11.88
CA GLY A 384 26.78 27.60 12.77
C GLY A 384 25.54 27.11 12.03
N THR A 385 24.93 27.97 11.21
CA THR A 385 23.77 27.58 10.39
C THR A 385 24.10 26.52 9.34
N ALA A 386 25.33 26.47 8.83
CA ALA A 386 25.78 25.43 7.92
C ALA A 386 25.93 24.07 8.64
N CYS A 387 26.48 24.07 9.86
CA CYS A 387 26.57 22.86 10.70
C CYS A 387 25.18 22.30 11.01
N PHE A 388 24.24 23.16 11.43
CA PHE A 388 22.86 22.72 11.66
C PHE A 388 22.19 22.20 10.39
N PHE A 389 22.43 22.83 9.24
CA PHE A 389 21.93 22.35 7.96
C PHE A 389 22.44 20.94 7.63
N ALA A 390 23.74 20.68 7.84
CA ALA A 390 24.30 19.34 7.68
C ALA A 390 23.65 18.32 8.65
N LEU A 391 23.47 18.70 9.92
CA LEU A 391 22.82 17.86 10.92
C LEU A 391 21.36 17.52 10.54
N GLN A 392 20.64 18.47 9.96
CA GLN A 392 19.28 18.25 9.46
C GLN A 392 19.24 17.24 8.31
N ILE A 393 20.19 17.32 7.37
CA ILE A 393 20.31 16.33 6.28
C ILE A 393 20.58 14.95 6.89
N LEU A 394 21.56 14.85 7.79
CA LEU A 394 21.91 13.60 8.46
C LEU A 394 20.71 13.00 9.21
N LEU A 395 19.89 13.82 9.87
CA LEU A 395 18.71 13.38 10.60
C LEU A 395 17.67 12.71 9.69
N VAL A 396 17.43 13.29 8.51
CA VAL A 396 16.50 12.73 7.51
C VAL A 396 17.02 11.40 6.98
N TRP A 397 18.30 11.35 6.65
CA TRP A 397 18.92 10.13 6.13
C TRP A 397 18.93 9.02 7.18
N ALA A 398 19.22 9.36 8.44
CA ALA A 398 19.10 8.43 9.56
C ALA A 398 17.68 7.88 9.72
N ALA A 399 16.65 8.73 9.53
CA ALA A 399 15.26 8.30 9.54
C ALA A 399 14.93 7.37 8.36
N PHE A 400 15.39 7.67 7.14
CA PHE A 400 15.19 6.80 5.97
C PHE A 400 15.92 5.46 6.11
N LEU A 401 17.17 5.46 6.58
CA LEU A 401 17.96 4.24 6.79
C LEU A 401 17.34 3.33 7.85
N ARG A 402 16.61 3.90 8.81
CA ARG A 402 15.90 3.14 9.84
C ARG A 402 14.57 2.56 9.37
N LEU A 403 13.99 3.08 8.28
CA LEU A 403 12.67 2.69 7.80
C LEU A 403 12.52 1.19 7.46
N PRO A 404 13.50 0.52 6.80
CA PRO A 404 13.43 -0.92 6.52
C PRO A 404 13.46 -1.82 7.76
N TYR A 405 13.86 -1.28 8.92
CA TYR A 405 13.98 -1.96 10.20
C TYR A 405 12.79 -1.71 11.13
N THR A 406 11.76 -1.00 10.66
CA THR A 406 10.56 -0.74 11.45
C THR A 406 9.60 -1.93 11.45
N GLU A 407 8.83 -2.05 12.53
CA GLU A 407 7.80 -3.06 12.69
C GLU A 407 6.42 -2.50 12.30
N ARG A 408 5.64 -3.35 11.64
CA ARG A 408 4.22 -3.11 11.39
C ARG A 408 3.37 -3.68 12.53
N PRO A 409 2.39 -2.91 13.04
CA PRO A 409 1.41 -3.44 13.97
C PRO A 409 0.71 -4.65 13.36
N LYS A 410 0.80 -5.82 14.02
CA LYS A 410 0.10 -7.04 13.60
C LYS A 410 -1.39 -6.76 13.49
N GLU A 411 -1.99 -7.10 12.36
CA GLU A 411 -3.44 -7.03 12.22
C GLU A 411 -4.04 -8.20 13.01
N THR A 412 -4.91 -7.91 13.97
CA THR A 412 -5.76 -8.91 14.62
C THR A 412 -6.91 -9.34 13.72
N THR A 413 -6.72 -9.35 12.39
CA THR A 413 -7.73 -9.88 11.48
C THR A 413 -7.90 -11.37 11.80
N PRO A 414 -9.12 -11.82 12.11
CA PRO A 414 -9.37 -13.20 12.53
C PRO A 414 -9.06 -14.24 11.45
N TYR A 415 -8.83 -13.80 10.21
CA TYR A 415 -8.45 -14.65 9.09
C TYR A 415 -7.23 -14.06 8.38
N PRO A 416 -6.03 -14.64 8.53
CA PRO A 416 -4.89 -14.28 7.71
C PRO A 416 -5.22 -14.65 6.26
N THR A 417 -5.29 -13.67 5.37
CA THR A 417 -5.36 -13.92 3.94
C THR A 417 -4.02 -14.49 3.46
N GLN A 418 -4.04 -15.51 2.61
CA GLN A 418 -2.82 -16.15 2.07
C GLN A 418 -1.88 -15.15 1.37
N SER A 419 -2.42 -14.03 0.87
CA SER A 419 -1.64 -12.93 0.30
C SER A 419 -0.74 -12.22 1.32
N MET A 420 -1.15 -12.12 2.59
CA MET A 420 -0.29 -11.57 3.66
C MET A 420 0.84 -12.54 4.00
N GLU A 421 0.54 -13.84 4.08
CA GLU A 421 1.51 -14.89 4.41
C GLU A 421 2.60 -15.01 3.33
N GLN A 422 2.22 -14.85 2.06
CA GLN A 422 3.18 -14.84 0.96
C GLN A 422 4.05 -13.57 0.93
N ARG A 423 3.49 -12.42 1.34
CA ARG A 423 4.24 -11.17 1.43
C ARG A 423 5.26 -11.17 2.57
N GLU A 424 5.01 -11.92 3.63
CA GLU A 424 5.98 -12.12 4.71
C GLU A 424 7.17 -13.00 4.28
N ARG A 425 7.07 -13.87 3.26
CA ARG A 425 8.17 -14.78 2.90
C ARG A 425 9.42 -14.13 2.29
N SER A 426 9.37 -12.86 1.89
CA SER A 426 10.56 -12.13 1.42
C SER A 426 11.27 -11.39 2.57
N VAL A 427 11.51 -12.07 3.70
CA VAL A 427 12.37 -11.52 4.75
C VAL A 427 13.81 -11.63 4.28
N LEU A 428 14.42 -10.49 3.91
CA LEU A 428 15.84 -10.43 3.64
C LEU A 428 16.54 -10.22 4.98
N ARG A 429 17.55 -11.02 5.32
CA ARG A 429 18.38 -10.77 6.50
C ARG A 429 19.61 -9.97 6.09
N ASP A 430 19.92 -8.92 6.83
CA ASP A 430 21.17 -8.18 6.62
C ASP A 430 22.39 -8.97 7.14
N ALA A 431 23.59 -8.43 6.92
CA ALA A 431 24.85 -9.02 7.39
C ALA A 431 24.92 -9.18 8.92
N PHE A 432 24.07 -8.47 9.66
CA PHE A 432 23.98 -8.53 11.13
C PHE A 432 22.84 -9.44 11.61
N GLY A 433 22.14 -10.11 10.68
CA GLY A 433 21.02 -11.00 10.99
C GLY A 433 19.71 -10.27 11.30
N ASN A 434 19.63 -8.95 11.14
CA ASN A 434 18.39 -8.21 11.31
C ASN A 434 17.46 -8.47 10.12
N GLU A 435 16.16 -8.55 10.40
CA GLU A 435 15.14 -8.72 9.37
C GLU A 435 14.89 -7.37 8.67
N VAL A 436 15.22 -7.32 7.38
CA VAL A 436 15.07 -6.15 6.52
C VAL A 436 13.86 -6.35 5.64
N HIS A 437 12.93 -5.40 5.75
CA HIS A 437 11.72 -5.43 4.97
C HIS A 437 11.69 -4.27 3.97
N LEU A 438 12.20 -4.51 2.77
CA LEU A 438 12.26 -3.53 1.66
C LEU A 438 10.89 -2.96 1.24
N ASN A 439 9.80 -3.59 1.66
CA ASN A 439 8.43 -3.15 1.41
C ASN A 439 7.90 -2.10 2.41
N HIS A 440 8.71 -1.68 3.39
CA HIS A 440 8.35 -0.63 4.35
C HIS A 440 8.51 0.77 3.75
N GLY A 441 7.67 1.70 4.21
CA GLY A 441 7.61 3.08 3.73
C GLY A 441 6.74 3.31 2.48
N GLY A 442 6.29 2.26 1.80
CA GLY A 442 5.43 2.39 0.62
C GLY A 442 6.05 3.30 -0.45
N TYR A 443 5.33 4.34 -0.86
CA TYR A 443 5.86 5.32 -1.81
C TYR A 443 6.95 6.22 -1.23
N LEU A 444 7.00 6.39 0.09
CA LEU A 444 7.98 7.27 0.74
C LEU A 444 9.42 6.78 0.48
N MET A 445 9.63 5.48 0.31
CA MET A 445 10.95 4.94 -0.04
C MET A 445 11.43 5.40 -1.42
N LYS A 446 10.52 5.66 -2.38
CA LYS A 446 10.88 6.28 -3.67
C LYS A 446 11.27 7.75 -3.50
N PHE A 447 10.63 8.44 -2.56
CA PHE A 447 11.00 9.82 -2.20
C PHE A 447 12.36 9.90 -1.51
N CYS A 448 12.85 8.82 -0.88
CA CYS A 448 14.26 8.74 -0.46
C CYS A 448 15.21 8.89 -1.66
N GLY A 449 14.88 8.26 -2.81
CA GLY A 449 15.67 8.41 -4.03
C GLY A 449 15.62 9.84 -4.59
N TYR A 450 14.43 10.45 -4.60
CA TYR A 450 14.27 11.88 -4.96
C TYR A 450 15.13 12.77 -4.06
N GLU A 451 15.08 12.54 -2.76
CA GLU A 451 15.85 13.28 -1.76
C GLU A 451 17.37 13.15 -2.00
N THR A 452 17.85 11.95 -2.31
CA THR A 452 19.25 11.71 -2.66
C THR A 452 19.66 12.50 -3.90
N VAL A 453 18.82 12.54 -4.94
CA VAL A 453 19.08 13.33 -6.16
C VAL A 453 19.12 14.83 -5.84
N SER A 454 18.15 15.34 -5.06
CA SER A 454 18.13 16.74 -4.63
C SER A 454 19.39 17.10 -3.83
N PHE A 455 19.86 16.21 -2.95
CA PHE A 455 21.12 16.39 -2.22
C PHE A 455 22.33 16.45 -3.16
N ILE A 456 22.45 15.53 -4.12
CA ILE A 456 23.56 15.52 -5.10
C ILE A 456 23.58 16.83 -5.90
N VAL A 457 22.43 17.30 -6.38
CA VAL A 457 22.32 18.57 -7.12
C VAL A 457 22.80 19.74 -6.25
N VAL A 458 22.38 19.80 -4.99
CA VAL A 458 22.76 20.86 -4.05
C VAL A 458 24.26 20.82 -3.71
N MET A 459 24.83 19.64 -3.53
CA MET A 459 26.26 19.46 -3.32
C MET A 459 27.08 19.84 -4.56
N ALA A 460 26.59 19.54 -5.77
CA ALA A 460 27.24 19.95 -7.01
C ALA A 460 27.23 21.50 -7.16
N LEU A 461 26.12 22.16 -6.85
CA LEU A 461 26.03 23.62 -6.84
C LEU A 461 26.96 24.24 -5.78
N ALA A 462 27.01 23.66 -4.58
CA ALA A 462 27.92 24.10 -3.53
C ALA A 462 29.39 23.95 -3.95
N GLY A 463 29.75 22.82 -4.56
CA GLY A 463 31.08 22.59 -5.12
C GLY A 463 31.44 23.59 -6.22
N LEU A 464 30.52 23.90 -7.13
CA LEU A 464 30.72 24.90 -8.17
C LEU A 464 31.01 26.29 -7.59
N VAL A 465 30.28 26.71 -6.56
CA VAL A 465 30.52 27.99 -5.86
C VAL A 465 31.90 28.03 -5.18
N LEU A 466 32.39 26.90 -4.68
CA LEU A 466 33.74 26.81 -4.10
C LEU A 466 34.85 26.88 -5.15
N CYS A 467 34.62 26.30 -6.34
CA CYS A 467 35.58 26.29 -7.43
C CYS A 467 35.71 27.63 -8.17
N LEU A 468 34.64 28.44 -8.20
CA LEU A 468 34.64 29.74 -8.87
C LEU A 468 35.25 30.84 -7.99
N PRO A 469 35.95 31.83 -8.58
CA PRO A 469 36.67 32.88 -7.85
C PRO A 469 35.74 34.00 -7.33
N PHE A 470 34.69 33.64 -6.61
CA PHE A 470 33.79 34.62 -5.96
C PHE A 470 34.44 35.23 -4.72
N GLU A 471 34.06 36.47 -4.41
CA GLU A 471 34.43 37.12 -3.14
C GLU A 471 33.72 36.44 -1.95
N LEU A 472 34.28 36.58 -0.74
CA LEU A 472 33.78 35.87 0.44
C LEU A 472 32.29 36.15 0.75
N TRP A 473 31.84 37.40 0.61
CA TRP A 473 30.45 37.77 0.84
C TRP A 473 29.50 37.18 -0.21
N GLN A 474 29.94 37.14 -1.48
CA GLN A 474 29.19 36.51 -2.57
C GLN A 474 29.04 35.02 -2.35
N ARG A 475 30.10 34.32 -1.95
CA ARG A 475 30.04 32.89 -1.60
C ARG A 475 29.05 32.63 -0.48
N ARG A 476 29.09 33.41 0.60
CA ARG A 476 28.16 33.28 1.73
C ARG A 476 26.70 33.51 1.32
N ALA A 477 26.46 34.47 0.43
CA ALA A 477 25.12 34.70 -0.12
C ALA A 477 24.67 33.57 -1.06
N LEU A 478 25.55 33.05 -1.92
CA LEU A 478 25.24 31.91 -2.78
C LEU A 478 24.93 30.65 -1.97
N PHE A 479 25.69 30.37 -0.90
CA PHE A 479 25.37 29.26 0.00
C PHE A 479 24.03 29.44 0.73
N TYR A 480 23.68 30.68 1.09
CA TYR A 480 22.36 30.97 1.64
C TYR A 480 21.25 30.58 0.66
N TRP A 481 21.39 30.94 -0.62
CA TRP A 481 20.43 30.60 -1.66
C TRP A 481 20.39 29.12 -2.02
N ILE A 482 21.54 28.45 -2.08
CA ILE A 482 21.64 27.00 -2.31
C ILE A 482 20.89 26.25 -1.19
N ARG A 483 21.13 26.64 0.07
CA ARG A 483 20.41 26.08 1.23
C ARG A 483 18.89 26.34 1.11
N THR A 484 18.49 27.54 0.70
CA THR A 484 17.08 27.91 0.51
C THR A 484 16.43 27.09 -0.60
N ALA A 485 17.13 26.89 -1.72
CA ALA A 485 16.68 26.06 -2.84
C ALA A 485 16.49 24.58 -2.42
N TYR A 486 17.38 24.04 -1.59
CA TYR A 486 17.18 22.71 -1.01
C TYR A 486 15.91 22.63 -0.14
N GLY A 487 15.62 23.68 0.63
CA GLY A 487 14.34 23.81 1.34
C GLY A 487 13.15 23.74 0.37
N LEU A 488 13.20 24.47 -0.73
CA LEU A 488 12.15 24.47 -1.76
C LEU A 488 11.99 23.09 -2.45
N PHE A 489 13.07 22.33 -2.64
CA PHE A 489 12.99 20.95 -3.14
C PHE A 489 12.23 20.01 -2.20
N SER A 490 11.99 20.38 -0.95
CA SER A 490 11.14 19.59 -0.04
C SER A 490 9.64 19.74 -0.34
N PHE A 491 9.21 20.58 -1.29
CA PHE A 491 7.81 20.81 -1.67
C PHE A 491 6.99 19.52 -1.90
N PRO A 492 7.49 18.50 -2.63
CA PRO A 492 6.71 17.29 -2.90
C PRO A 492 6.27 16.52 -1.64
N PHE A 493 6.98 16.69 -0.51
CA PHE A 493 6.60 16.06 0.75
C PHE A 493 5.32 16.66 1.35
N LEU A 494 4.92 17.88 0.97
CA LEU A 494 3.64 18.48 1.41
C LEU A 494 2.43 17.67 0.94
N ILE A 495 2.53 16.98 -0.20
CA ILE A 495 1.44 16.13 -0.72
C ILE A 495 1.08 15.03 0.28
N PHE A 496 2.07 14.51 1.01
CA PHE A 496 1.85 13.50 2.06
C PHE A 496 1.24 14.06 3.35
N LYS A 497 1.23 15.39 3.54
CA LYS A 497 0.51 16.00 4.67
C LYS A 497 -0.99 16.10 4.42
N ILE A 498 -1.45 15.93 3.18
CA ILE A 498 -2.88 15.89 2.86
C ILE A 498 -3.42 14.52 3.31
N PRO A 499 -4.36 14.45 4.28
CA PRO A 499 -4.75 13.20 4.93
C PRO A 499 -5.23 12.09 3.97
N VAL A 500 -5.92 12.49 2.90
CA VAL A 500 -6.42 11.57 1.86
C VAL A 500 -5.26 10.91 1.12
N LEU A 501 -4.28 11.72 0.69
CA LEU A 501 -3.10 11.25 -0.03
C LEU A 501 -2.15 10.48 0.89
N ALA A 502 -2.03 10.87 2.17
CA ALA A 502 -1.24 10.16 3.16
C ALA A 502 -1.66 8.69 3.27
N LYS A 503 -2.99 8.44 3.36
CA LYS A 503 -3.55 7.10 3.48
C LYS A 503 -3.26 6.23 2.25
N VAL A 504 -3.31 6.82 1.05
CA VAL A 504 -3.06 6.12 -0.21
C VAL A 504 -1.56 5.88 -0.42
N LEU A 505 -0.72 6.89 -0.21
CA LEU A 505 0.69 6.85 -0.58
C LEU A 505 1.57 6.14 0.46
N MET A 506 1.26 6.29 1.75
CA MET A 506 2.12 5.72 2.80
C MET A 506 1.85 4.23 3.00
N HIS A 507 0.63 3.74 2.67
CA HIS A 507 0.19 2.36 2.91
C HIS A 507 0.43 1.86 4.35
N THR A 508 0.61 2.77 5.31
CA THR A 508 0.80 2.47 6.72
C THR A 508 -0.52 2.64 7.46
N ARG A 509 -0.70 1.87 8.54
CA ARG A 509 -1.83 2.10 9.44
C ARG A 509 -1.58 3.36 10.25
N GLN A 510 -2.61 4.18 10.40
CA GLN A 510 -2.55 5.33 11.27
C GLN A 510 -2.37 4.89 12.73
N MET A 511 -1.29 5.37 13.32
CA MET A 511 -0.93 5.18 14.72
C MET A 511 -0.83 6.55 15.39
N GLY A 512 -1.05 6.63 16.69
CA GLY A 512 -0.85 7.82 17.50
C GLY A 512 -0.38 7.45 18.90
N TYR A 513 -0.27 8.44 19.79
CA TYR A 513 0.13 8.22 21.18
C TYR A 513 -1.05 8.38 22.13
N ASN A 514 -1.15 7.46 23.10
CA ASN A 514 -2.04 7.60 24.25
C ASN A 514 -1.43 8.55 25.31
N GLU A 515 -2.20 8.84 26.36
CA GLU A 515 -1.76 9.71 27.46
C GLU A 515 -0.52 9.18 28.22
N LEU A 516 -0.23 7.88 28.07
CA LEU A 516 0.95 7.21 28.65
C LEU A 516 2.19 7.31 27.73
N GLY A 517 2.03 7.82 26.50
CA GLY A 517 3.10 7.93 25.51
C GLY A 517 3.40 6.63 24.76
N GLU A 518 2.48 5.67 24.80
CA GLU A 518 2.58 4.41 24.07
C GLU A 518 1.99 4.58 22.67
N THR A 519 2.66 3.98 21.68
CA THR A 519 2.20 3.99 20.29
C THR A 519 1.02 3.03 20.15
N VAL A 520 -0.19 3.57 19.97
CA VAL A 520 -1.43 2.82 19.83
C VAL A 520 -2.09 3.07 18.47
N ARG A 521 -3.00 2.17 18.08
CA ARG A 521 -3.77 2.35 16.85
C ARG A 521 -4.65 3.58 16.98
N PHE A 522 -4.78 4.34 15.88
CA PHE A 522 -5.73 5.45 15.84
C PHE A 522 -7.16 4.92 16.01
N VAL A 523 -7.87 5.40 17.03
CA VAL A 523 -9.25 5.01 17.32
C VAL A 523 -10.12 6.25 17.19
N VAL A 524 -10.90 6.31 16.11
CA VAL A 524 -11.96 7.32 16.00
C VAL A 524 -13.06 6.91 16.96
N LYS A 525 -13.16 7.60 18.10
CA LYS A 525 -14.29 7.42 19.02
C LYS A 525 -15.54 7.91 18.28
N LYS A 526 -16.38 6.96 17.82
CA LYS A 526 -17.74 7.30 17.39
C LYS A 526 -18.43 7.92 18.60
N ARG A 527 -18.81 9.20 18.52
CA ARG A 527 -19.78 9.74 19.48
C ARG A 527 -21.04 8.90 19.30
N VAL A 528 -21.40 8.18 20.36
CA VAL A 528 -22.75 7.66 20.49
C VAL A 528 -23.56 8.90 20.83
N GLU A 529 -24.25 9.45 19.82
CA GLU A 529 -25.19 10.56 20.00
C GLU A 529 -26.45 10.09 20.72
#